data_AF-A0A3B9SEM7-F1
#
_entry.id   AF-A0A3B9SEM7-F1
#
_cell.length_a   1.000
_cell.length_b   1.000
_cell.length_c   1.000
_cell.angle_alpha   90.00
_cell.angle_beta   90.00
_cell.angle_gamma   90.00
#
_symmetry.space_group_name_H-M   'P 1'
#
loop_
_entity.id
_entity.type
_entity.pdbx_description
1 polymer ?
#
loop_
_entity_poly.entity_id
_entity_poly.type
_entity_poly.pdbx_seq_one_letter_code
_entity_poly.pdbx_strand_id
1 'polypeptide(L)'
;MNKNKILIFLSIIIFFIGLCFFVGGIYKNISEENAAKQRRENIVKCTDELVSACDEAYEKIGMSEEEKAELDDYKENMAKESDPVLRAYIAIGMSRYVAEEIVNSNYYKHENTGERLEPHHEVAGKTVSEAVSRLENALE
;
A
#
# COMPACT_ATOMS: atom_id res chain seq x y z
N MET A 1 7.95 -37.26 53.62
CA MET A 1 7.81 -35.92 53.01
C MET A 1 6.59 -35.23 53.62
N ASN A 2 6.74 -34.05 54.25
CA ASN A 2 5.63 -33.39 54.97
C ASN A 2 4.58 -32.83 54.00
N LYS A 3 3.28 -33.06 54.26
CA LYS A 3 2.16 -32.58 53.44
C LYS A 3 2.24 -31.07 53.12
N ASN A 4 2.71 -30.27 54.08
CA ASN A 4 2.90 -28.82 53.90
C ASN A 4 3.96 -28.48 52.84
N LYS A 5 5.03 -29.29 52.72
CA LYS A 5 6.05 -29.08 51.69
C LYS A 5 5.48 -29.37 50.30
N ILE A 6 4.65 -30.41 50.18
CA ILE A 6 3.99 -30.79 48.90
C ILE A 6 3.05 -29.68 48.41
N LEU A 7 2.23 -29.11 49.31
CA LEU A 7 1.32 -28.00 49.00
C LEU A 7 2.07 -26.74 48.53
N ILE A 8 3.18 -26.39 49.20
CA ILE A 8 4.01 -25.24 48.80
C ILE A 8 4.58 -25.46 47.40
N PHE A 9 5.13 -26.64 47.11
CA PHE A 9 5.66 -26.96 45.77
C PHE A 9 4.58 -26.89 44.68
N LEU A 10 3.38 -27.39 44.93
CA LEU A 10 2.25 -27.31 43.99
C LEU A 10 1.81 -25.86 43.73
N SER A 11 1.78 -25.02 44.77
CA SER A 11 1.41 -23.60 44.61
C SER A 11 2.40 -22.84 43.72
N ILE A 12 3.70 -23.14 43.85
CA ILE A 12 4.76 -22.54 43.03
C ILE A 12 4.59 -22.96 41.57
N ILE A 13 4.31 -24.25 41.31
CA ILE A 13 4.10 -24.75 39.95
C ILE A 13 2.90 -24.06 39.29
N ILE A 14 1.76 -23.97 39.99
CA ILE A 14 0.55 -23.32 39.47
C ILE A 14 0.83 -21.84 39.18
N PHE A 15 1.57 -21.15 40.05
CA PHE A 15 1.96 -19.77 39.84
C PHE A 15 2.84 -19.60 38.59
N PHE A 16 3.85 -20.45 38.41
CA PHE A 16 4.71 -20.41 37.21
C PHE A 16 3.93 -20.72 35.93
N ILE A 17 3.01 -21.68 35.97
CA ILE A 17 2.14 -21.97 34.82
C ILE A 17 1.30 -20.74 34.48
N GLY A 18 0.66 -20.11 35.47
CA GLY A 18 -0.11 -18.88 35.27
C GLY A 18 0.74 -17.73 34.70
N LEU A 19 1.98 -17.59 35.18
CA LEU A 19 2.92 -16.58 34.69
C LEU A 19 3.32 -16.84 33.23
N CYS A 20 3.54 -18.10 32.85
CA CYS A 20 3.81 -18.48 31.46
C CYS A 20 2.65 -18.13 30.52
N PHE A 21 1.40 -18.41 30.92
CA PHE A 21 0.23 -18.03 30.11
C PHE A 21 0.04 -16.52 30.01
N PHE A 22 0.28 -15.78 31.09
CA PHE A 22 0.19 -14.33 31.11
C PHE A 22 1.22 -13.69 30.16
N VAL A 23 2.48 -14.09 30.26
CA VAL A 23 3.55 -13.61 29.38
C VAL A 23 3.30 -14.02 27.92
N GLY A 24 2.87 -15.26 27.69
CA GLY A 24 2.52 -15.74 26.34
C GLY A 24 1.37 -14.96 25.70
N GLY A 25 0.34 -14.62 26.49
CA GLY A 25 -0.78 -13.80 26.02
C GLY A 25 -0.36 -12.38 25.63
N ILE A 26 0.48 -11.73 26.44
CA ILE A 26 1.04 -10.41 26.12
C ILE A 26 1.88 -10.48 24.84
N TYR A 27 2.76 -11.49 24.72
CA TYR A 27 3.61 -11.64 23.54
C TYR A 27 2.78 -11.83 22.26
N LYS A 28 1.72 -12.65 22.32
CA LYS A 28 0.82 -12.86 21.18
C LYS A 28 0.14 -11.55 20.75
N ASN A 29 -0.40 -10.78 21.70
CA ASN A 29 -1.06 -9.52 21.40
C ASN A 29 -0.10 -8.50 20.77
N ILE A 30 1.13 -8.37 21.31
CA ILE A 30 2.16 -7.49 20.74
C ILE A 30 2.53 -7.93 19.32
N SER A 31 2.64 -9.24 19.08
CA SER A 31 2.93 -9.77 17.74
C SER A 31 1.82 -9.45 16.74
N GLU A 32 0.55 -9.57 17.13
CA GLU A 32 -0.59 -9.25 16.28
C GLU A 32 -0.67 -7.75 15.99
N GLU A 33 -0.44 -6.90 16.99
CA GLU A 33 -0.40 -5.44 16.84
C GLU A 33 0.74 -5.00 15.90
N ASN A 34 1.93 -5.57 16.07
CA ASN A 34 3.08 -5.29 15.20
C ASN A 34 2.81 -5.72 13.75
N ALA A 35 2.18 -6.87 13.54
CA ALA A 35 1.81 -7.33 12.20
C ALA A 35 0.79 -6.38 11.54
N ALA A 36 -0.23 -5.94 12.30
CA ALA A 36 -1.21 -4.98 11.80
C ALA A 36 -0.58 -3.62 11.47
N LYS A 37 0.37 -3.15 12.30
CA LYS A 37 1.13 -1.92 12.04
C LYS A 37 1.98 -2.04 10.79
N GLN A 38 2.74 -3.13 10.65
CA GLN A 38 3.58 -3.40 9.48
C GLN A 38 2.75 -3.43 8.18
N ARG A 39 1.56 -4.04 8.22
CA ARG A 39 0.64 -4.06 7.06
C ARG A 39 0.21 -2.66 6.67
N ARG A 40 -0.19 -1.82 7.64
CA ARG A 40 -0.55 -0.42 7.37
C ARG A 40 0.62 0.38 6.80
N GLU A 41 1.82 0.22 7.34
CA GLU A 41 3.02 0.90 6.83
C GLU A 41 3.35 0.47 5.40
N ASN A 42 3.20 -0.83 5.08
CA ASN A 42 3.39 -1.34 3.72
C ASN A 42 2.36 -0.74 2.75
N ILE A 43 1.08 -0.64 3.13
CA ILE A 43 0.05 -0.03 2.30
C ILE A 43 0.38 1.43 2.00
N VAL A 44 0.78 2.21 3.02
CA VAL A 44 1.18 3.61 2.84
C VAL A 44 2.35 3.71 1.87
N LYS A 45 3.40 2.91 2.09
CA LYS A 45 4.57 2.89 1.22
C LYS A 45 4.22 2.56 -0.24
N CYS A 46 3.42 1.52 -0.48
CA CYS A 46 3.03 1.15 -1.83
C CYS A 46 2.10 2.19 -2.47
N THR A 47 1.30 2.89 -1.67
CA THR A 47 0.48 4.02 -2.14
C THR A 47 1.37 5.15 -2.63
N ASP A 48 2.37 5.55 -1.83
CA ASP A 48 3.32 6.60 -2.21
C ASP A 48 4.14 6.22 -3.46
N GLU A 49 4.55 4.96 -3.57
CA GLU A 49 5.21 4.43 -4.78
C GLU A 49 4.30 4.55 -6.03
N LEU A 50 3.01 4.25 -5.90
CA LEU A 50 2.05 4.36 -6.99
C LEU A 50 1.82 5.82 -7.40
N VAL A 51 1.67 6.73 -6.43
CA VAL A 51 1.51 8.16 -6.71
C VAL A 51 2.74 8.71 -7.45
N SER A 52 3.94 8.35 -6.98
CA SER A 52 5.19 8.74 -7.65
C SER A 52 5.28 8.18 -9.07
N ALA A 53 4.88 6.93 -9.29
CA ALA A 53 4.85 6.32 -10.62
C ALA A 53 3.88 7.03 -11.56
N CYS A 54 2.72 7.45 -11.06
CA CYS A 54 1.74 8.22 -11.82
C CYS A 54 2.28 9.61 -12.20
N ASP A 55 2.96 10.29 -11.28
CA ASP A 55 3.58 11.59 -11.55
C ASP A 55 4.70 11.49 -12.60
N GLU A 56 5.58 10.49 -12.49
CA GLU A 56 6.61 10.26 -13.51
C GLU A 56 6.03 9.89 -14.87
N ALA A 57 4.96 9.09 -14.89
CA ALA A 57 4.27 8.73 -16.12
C ALA A 57 3.68 9.97 -16.78
N TYR A 58 3.06 10.84 -15.99
CA TYR A 58 2.47 12.10 -16.40
C TYR A 58 3.52 13.02 -17.07
N GLU A 59 4.66 13.21 -16.41
CA GLU A 59 5.76 14.03 -16.95
C GLU A 59 6.33 13.46 -18.26
N LYS A 60 6.42 12.12 -18.37
CA LYS A 60 6.99 11.46 -19.55
C LYS A 60 6.12 11.59 -20.79
N ILE A 61 4.80 11.57 -20.65
CA ILE A 61 3.89 11.61 -21.81
C ILE A 61 3.49 13.03 -22.21
N GLY A 62 3.85 14.04 -21.40
CA GLY A 62 3.66 15.46 -21.73
C GLY A 62 2.20 15.90 -21.72
N MET A 63 1.46 15.52 -20.67
CA MET A 63 0.05 15.86 -20.48
C MET A 63 -0.21 17.38 -20.32
N SER A 64 -1.45 17.78 -20.57
CA SER A 64 -1.92 19.17 -20.53
C SER A 64 -2.23 19.66 -19.10
N GLU A 65 -2.21 20.97 -18.87
CA GLU A 65 -2.52 21.55 -17.55
C GLU A 65 -3.91 21.17 -17.03
N GLU A 66 -4.88 20.90 -17.91
CA GLU A 66 -6.21 20.41 -17.52
C GLU A 66 -6.14 18.98 -16.99
N GLU A 67 -5.40 18.08 -17.67
CA GLU A 67 -5.16 16.72 -17.19
C GLU A 67 -4.37 16.71 -15.87
N LYS A 68 -3.54 17.73 -15.65
CA LYS A 68 -2.82 17.89 -14.39
C LYS A 68 -3.73 18.23 -13.23
N ALA A 69 -4.70 19.11 -13.47
CA ALA A 69 -5.65 19.52 -12.44
C ALA A 69 -6.47 18.32 -11.95
N GLU A 70 -6.91 17.45 -12.85
CA GLU A 70 -7.64 16.23 -12.49
C GLU A 70 -6.76 15.27 -11.66
N LEU A 71 -5.46 15.17 -11.99
CA LEU A 71 -4.49 14.39 -11.21
C LEU A 71 -4.28 14.97 -9.81
N ASP A 72 -4.23 16.30 -9.69
CA ASP A 72 -4.07 17.00 -8.42
C ASP A 72 -5.32 16.86 -7.53
N ASP A 73 -6.52 16.76 -8.10
CA ASP A 73 -7.75 16.46 -7.36
C ASP A 73 -7.68 15.09 -6.65
N TYR A 74 -7.13 14.07 -7.31
CA TYR A 74 -6.87 12.79 -6.64
C TYR A 74 -5.91 12.94 -5.46
N LYS A 75 -4.84 13.73 -5.62
CA LYS A 75 -3.87 13.99 -4.54
C LYS A 75 -4.48 14.75 -3.38
N GLU A 76 -5.31 15.74 -3.66
CA GLU A 76 -6.03 16.50 -2.63
C GLU A 76 -6.98 15.59 -1.85
N ASN A 77 -7.71 14.70 -2.54
CA ASN A 77 -8.58 13.72 -1.91
C ASN A 77 -7.79 12.72 -1.04
N MET A 78 -6.64 12.25 -1.51
CA MET A 78 -5.75 11.40 -0.71
C MET A 78 -5.22 12.11 0.54
N ALA A 79 -4.88 13.40 0.45
CA ALA A 79 -4.38 14.18 1.57
C ALA A 79 -5.43 14.41 2.67
N LYS A 80 -6.71 14.47 2.28
CA LYS A 80 -7.85 14.55 3.21
C LYS A 80 -8.20 13.21 3.85
N GLU A 81 -7.76 12.09 3.27
CA GLU A 81 -8.11 10.75 3.72
C GLU A 81 -7.16 10.20 4.79
N SER A 82 -7.71 9.98 5.99
CA SER A 82 -6.99 9.49 7.16
C SER A 82 -6.78 7.97 7.14
N ASP A 83 -7.68 7.20 6.51
CA ASP A 83 -7.58 5.75 6.40
C ASP A 83 -6.59 5.37 5.26
N PRO A 84 -5.46 4.70 5.58
CA PRO A 84 -4.51 4.25 4.57
C PRO A 84 -5.12 3.36 3.48
N VAL A 85 -6.15 2.57 3.82
CA VAL A 85 -6.81 1.68 2.86
C VAL A 85 -7.65 2.48 1.86
N LEU A 86 -8.43 3.45 2.36
CA LEU A 86 -9.22 4.32 1.48
C LEU A 86 -8.29 5.17 0.60
N ARG A 87 -7.19 5.68 1.16
CA ARG A 87 -6.16 6.40 0.39
C ARG A 87 -5.57 5.54 -0.73
N ALA A 88 -5.27 4.27 -0.46
CA ALA A 88 -4.80 3.32 -1.46
C ALA A 88 -5.83 3.12 -2.59
N TYR A 89 -7.12 3.02 -2.29
CA TYR A 89 -8.16 2.93 -3.32
C TYR A 89 -8.28 4.20 -4.17
N ILE A 90 -8.10 5.37 -3.57
CA ILE A 90 -8.04 6.64 -4.32
C ILE A 90 -6.83 6.64 -5.26
N ALA A 91 -5.67 6.18 -4.81
CA ALA A 91 -4.46 6.06 -5.65
C ALA A 91 -4.64 5.05 -6.80
N ILE A 92 -5.36 3.94 -6.57
CA ILE A 92 -5.73 3.02 -7.67
C ILE A 92 -6.64 3.71 -8.67
N GLY A 93 -7.58 4.55 -8.23
CA GLY A 93 -8.40 5.40 -9.10
C GLY A 93 -7.54 6.35 -9.96
N MET A 94 -6.63 7.06 -9.32
CA MET A 94 -5.64 7.93 -9.98
C MET A 94 -4.85 7.17 -11.06
N SER A 95 -4.39 5.95 -10.78
CA SER A 95 -3.64 5.15 -11.75
C SER A 95 -4.46 4.74 -12.99
N ARG A 96 -5.77 4.56 -12.84
CA ARG A 96 -6.66 4.24 -13.96
C ARG A 96 -6.83 5.44 -14.88
N TYR A 97 -6.99 6.62 -14.28
CA TYR A 97 -7.01 7.87 -15.03
C TYR A 97 -5.71 8.06 -15.82
N VAL A 98 -4.55 7.92 -15.17
CA VAL A 98 -3.24 8.02 -15.84
C VAL A 98 -3.09 6.98 -16.95
N ALA A 99 -3.54 5.75 -16.73
CA ALA A 99 -3.47 4.71 -17.75
C ALA A 99 -4.33 5.04 -18.99
N GLU A 100 -5.52 5.61 -18.80
CA GLU A 100 -6.39 6.06 -19.89
C GLU A 100 -5.71 7.17 -20.70
N GLU A 101 -5.11 8.14 -20.03
CA GLU A 101 -4.44 9.24 -20.71
C GLU A 101 -3.13 8.82 -21.44
N ILE A 102 -2.40 7.83 -20.91
CA ILE A 102 -1.31 7.18 -21.66
C ILE A 102 -1.84 6.59 -22.96
N VAL A 103 -2.98 5.91 -22.93
CA VAL A 103 -3.61 5.33 -24.12
C VAL A 103 -4.08 6.42 -25.10
N ASN A 104 -4.73 7.47 -24.60
CA ASN A 104 -5.21 8.58 -25.41
C ASN A 104 -4.06 9.32 -26.10
N SER A 105 -3.01 9.67 -25.35
CA SER A 105 -1.79 10.29 -25.89
C SER A 105 -1.16 9.47 -27.02
N ASN A 106 -1.11 8.14 -26.83
CA ASN A 106 -0.62 7.22 -27.85
C ASN A 106 -1.50 7.20 -29.11
N TYR A 107 -2.82 7.15 -28.94
CA TYR A 107 -3.77 7.17 -30.05
C TYR A 107 -3.63 8.46 -30.87
N TYR A 108 -3.61 9.61 -30.20
CA TYR A 108 -3.45 10.92 -30.83
C TYR A 108 -2.14 11.06 -31.60
N LYS A 109 -1.02 10.56 -31.05
CA LYS A 109 0.27 10.56 -31.76
C LYS A 109 0.23 9.66 -32.99
N HIS A 110 -0.25 8.43 -32.85
CA HIS A 110 -0.33 7.51 -33.98
C HIS A 110 -1.24 8.01 -35.11
N GLU A 111 -2.39 8.62 -34.79
CA GLU A 111 -3.31 9.17 -35.81
C GLU A 111 -2.71 10.36 -36.57
N ASN A 112 -1.97 11.24 -35.89
CA ASN A 112 -1.43 12.46 -36.49
C ASN A 112 -0.04 12.31 -37.11
N THR A 113 0.83 11.45 -36.58
CA THR A 113 2.23 11.29 -37.05
C THR A 113 2.48 9.97 -37.75
N GLY A 114 1.61 8.96 -37.59
CA GLY A 114 1.82 7.61 -38.11
C GLY A 114 2.94 6.85 -37.40
N GLU A 115 3.48 7.38 -36.31
CA GLU A 115 4.54 6.75 -35.53
C GLU A 115 3.96 5.75 -34.53
N ARG A 116 4.63 4.59 -34.41
CA ARG A 116 4.29 3.55 -33.42
C ARG A 116 4.70 4.03 -32.02
N LEU A 117 3.92 3.64 -30.99
CA LEU A 117 4.17 3.78 -29.55
C LEU A 117 5.59 4.26 -29.23
N GLU A 118 5.71 5.51 -28.78
CA GLU A 118 7.01 5.99 -28.36
C GLU A 118 7.47 5.17 -27.14
N PRO A 119 8.72 4.70 -27.08
CA PRO A 119 9.18 3.77 -26.04
C PRO A 119 8.94 4.25 -24.61
N HIS A 120 8.81 5.56 -24.40
CA HIS A 120 8.56 6.15 -23.09
C HIS A 120 7.11 5.94 -22.58
N HIS A 121 6.10 5.84 -23.45
CA HIS A 121 4.72 5.53 -23.04
C HIS A 121 4.57 4.08 -22.58
N GLU A 122 5.24 3.15 -23.26
CA GLU A 122 5.25 1.73 -22.86
C GLU A 122 5.93 1.57 -21.49
N VAL A 123 7.06 2.26 -21.28
CA VAL A 123 7.75 2.28 -19.99
C VAL A 123 6.87 2.91 -18.90
N ALA A 124 6.23 4.05 -19.18
CA ALA A 124 5.34 4.73 -18.24
C ALA A 124 4.18 3.81 -17.80
N GLY A 125 3.49 3.19 -18.77
CA GLY A 125 2.39 2.27 -18.48
C GLY A 125 2.84 1.05 -17.68
N LYS A 126 4.02 0.50 -17.99
CA LYS A 126 4.60 -0.61 -17.23
C LYS A 126 4.93 -0.22 -15.79
N THR A 127 5.55 0.94 -15.58
CA THR A 127 5.92 1.45 -14.25
C THR A 127 4.68 1.63 -13.37
N VAL A 128 3.61 2.24 -13.91
CA VAL A 128 2.34 2.39 -13.19
C VAL A 128 1.72 1.02 -12.88
N SER A 129 1.66 0.12 -13.86
CA SER A 129 1.09 -1.23 -13.68
C SER A 129 1.82 -2.05 -12.61
N GLU A 130 3.15 -2.01 -12.58
CA GLU A 130 3.96 -2.69 -11.56
C GLU A 130 3.71 -2.11 -10.16
N ALA A 131 3.55 -0.78 -10.05
CA ALA A 131 3.24 -0.14 -8.77
C ALA A 131 1.82 -0.49 -8.27
N VAL A 132 0.82 -0.56 -9.17
CA VAL A 132 -0.53 -1.04 -8.85
C VAL A 132 -0.48 -2.46 -8.30
N SER A 133 0.23 -3.37 -8.97
CA SER A 133 0.35 -4.76 -8.53
C SER A 133 0.98 -4.87 -7.13
N ARG A 134 1.96 -4.03 -6.77
CA ARG A 134 2.53 -4.02 -5.42
C ARG A 134 1.52 -3.55 -4.38
N LEU A 135 0.73 -2.53 -4.70
CA LEU A 135 -0.29 -2.01 -3.80
C LEU A 135 -1.44 -2.99 -3.61
N GLU A 136 -1.91 -3.65 -4.66
CA GLU A 136 -2.94 -4.70 -4.57
C GLU A 136 -2.48 -5.84 -3.67
N ASN A 137 -1.24 -6.31 -3.84
CA ASN A 137 -0.64 -7.32 -2.96
C ASN A 137 -0.51 -6.86 -1.50
N ALA A 138 -0.35 -5.55 -1.24
CA ALA A 138 -0.29 -5.00 0.12
C ALA A 138 -1.68 -4.87 0.77
N LEU A 139 -2.74 -4.82 -0.04
CA LEU A 139 -4.14 -4.75 0.41
C LEU A 139 -4.75 -6.11 0.74
N GLU A 140 -4.18 -7.20 0.21
CA GLU A 140 -4.49 -8.59 0.57
C GLU A 140 -4.07 -8.95 2.02
#